data_AF-A0A7R9WRD7-F1
#
_entry.id   AF-A0A7R9WRD7-F1
#
_cell.length_a   1.000
_cell.length_b   1.000
_cell.length_c   1.000
_cell.angle_alpha   90.00
_cell.angle_beta   90.00
_cell.angle_gamma   90.00
#
_symmetry.space_group_name_H-M   'P 1'
#
loop_
_entity.id
_entity.type
_entity.pdbx_description
1 polymer ?
#
loop_
_entity_poly.entity_id
_entity_poly.type
_entity_poly.pdbx_seq_one_letter_code
_entity_poly.pdbx_strand_id
1 'polypeptide(L)'
;MAPRSSYYANPSDQFVISSPPRAHTKFSSNSSIAVHGNDCSPQCASAPQQQQHQQQHSPRRVAFALEETVINEIPNRDDFTSAEKSQSWYSKQELESIRRDIRALVSRLQAGETISASEACIRGIEARIMPTAQKKIRNALKEQCIKLVLEEQGRQWDSFECDADAIAKVSTRITQQCQSIAFRLGRADFRESRRR
;
A
#
# COMPACT_ATOMS: atom_id res chain seq x y z
N MET A 1 -37.71 20.84 22.40
CA MET A 1 -36.50 20.38 23.12
C MET A 1 -36.39 18.88 22.92
N ALA A 2 -35.39 18.41 22.17
CA ALA A 2 -35.18 16.98 21.87
C ALA A 2 -33.83 16.53 22.45
N PRO A 3 -33.70 15.34 23.04
CA PRO A 3 -32.47 14.91 23.68
C PRO A 3 -31.43 14.47 22.64
N ARG A 4 -30.20 14.97 22.78
CA ARG A 4 -29.04 14.55 22.01
C ARG A 4 -28.56 13.19 22.52
N SER A 5 -28.68 12.16 21.69
CA SER A 5 -28.09 10.83 21.92
C SER A 5 -26.57 10.92 21.80
N SER A 6 -25.86 10.90 22.94
CA SER A 6 -24.41 10.83 23.00
C SER A 6 -23.96 9.36 22.88
N TYR A 7 -23.56 8.95 21.68
CA TYR A 7 -22.81 7.72 21.50
C TYR A 7 -21.37 7.94 21.98
N TYR A 8 -21.06 7.41 23.17
CA TYR A 8 -19.68 7.27 23.63
C TYR A 8 -19.03 6.12 22.86
N ALA A 9 -18.05 6.44 22.03
CA ALA A 9 -17.17 5.46 21.40
C ALA A 9 -16.23 4.88 22.47
N ASN A 10 -16.21 3.56 22.58
CA ASN A 10 -15.44 2.81 23.55
C ASN A 10 -13.95 2.80 23.14
N PRO A 11 -12.98 3.20 24.00
CA PRO A 11 -11.56 3.31 23.59
C PRO A 11 -10.80 1.97 23.47
N SER A 12 -11.49 0.84 23.60
CA SER A 12 -10.85 -0.48 23.76
C SER A 12 -10.73 -1.30 22.47
N ASP A 13 -11.17 -0.80 21.31
CA ASP A 13 -10.92 -1.44 20.01
C ASP A 13 -9.47 -1.21 19.56
N GLN A 14 -8.53 -1.86 20.25
CA GLN A 14 -7.18 -2.08 19.75
C GLN A 14 -7.28 -3.07 18.59
N PHE A 15 -7.37 -2.55 17.36
CA PHE A 15 -7.17 -3.33 16.15
C PHE A 15 -5.75 -3.94 16.18
N VAL A 16 -5.65 -5.20 16.58
CA VAL A 16 -4.45 -6.01 16.41
C VAL A 16 -4.34 -6.32 14.93
N ILE A 17 -3.56 -5.52 14.20
CA ILE A 17 -3.21 -5.79 12.82
C ILE A 17 -2.18 -6.93 12.85
N SER A 18 -2.65 -8.18 12.92
CA SER A 18 -1.80 -9.33 12.66
C SER A 18 -1.47 -9.36 11.17
N SER A 19 -0.20 -9.16 10.83
CA SER A 19 0.28 -9.32 9.46
C SER A 19 -0.02 -10.74 8.97
N PRO A 20 -0.64 -10.94 7.80
CA PRO A 20 -0.87 -12.27 7.28
C PRO A 20 0.46 -12.97 6.94
N PRO A 21 0.53 -14.30 7.07
CA PRO A 21 1.73 -15.07 6.73
C PRO A 21 2.06 -14.91 5.25
N ARG A 22 3.36 -14.72 4.98
CA ARG A 22 3.91 -14.49 3.65
C ARG A 22 3.78 -15.78 2.83
N ALA A 23 2.76 -15.86 1.97
CA ALA A 23 2.63 -16.98 1.04
C ALA A 23 3.79 -16.94 0.01
N HIS A 24 4.58 -18.01 -0.04
CA HIS A 24 5.63 -18.21 -1.02
C HIS A 24 5.01 -18.59 -2.37
N THR A 25 4.56 -17.61 -3.15
CA THR A 25 4.17 -17.84 -4.55
C THR A 25 5.43 -17.97 -5.39
N LYS A 26 5.75 -19.19 -5.84
CA LYS A 26 6.78 -19.45 -6.85
C LYS A 26 6.35 -18.77 -8.16
N PHE A 27 7.02 -17.67 -8.50
CA PHE A 27 6.83 -16.95 -9.75
C PHE A 27 7.43 -17.79 -10.89
N SER A 28 6.57 -18.53 -11.60
CA SER A 28 6.95 -19.25 -12.81
C SER A 28 7.04 -18.26 -13.96
N SER A 29 8.26 -17.78 -14.24
CA SER A 29 8.58 -17.03 -15.45
C SER A 29 8.58 -17.97 -16.64
N ASN A 30 7.62 -17.82 -17.56
CA ASN A 30 7.78 -18.21 -18.97
C ASN A 30 6.63 -17.67 -19.82
N SER A 31 6.93 -16.69 -20.67
CA SER A 31 6.39 -16.59 -22.03
C SER A 31 7.05 -15.41 -22.75
N SER A 32 8.15 -15.68 -23.44
CA SER A 32 8.70 -14.80 -24.48
C SER A 32 7.74 -14.80 -25.67
N ILE A 33 7.03 -13.70 -25.89
CA ILE A 33 6.30 -13.46 -27.14
C ILE A 33 7.25 -12.68 -28.06
N ALA A 34 7.83 -13.37 -29.02
CA ALA A 34 8.55 -12.76 -30.13
C ALA A 34 7.52 -12.24 -31.15
N VAL A 35 7.44 -10.91 -31.31
CA VAL A 35 6.68 -10.28 -32.39
C VAL A 35 7.65 -10.05 -33.55
N HIS A 36 7.47 -10.81 -34.63
CA HIS A 36 8.19 -10.64 -35.88
C HIS A 36 7.54 -9.55 -36.74
N GLY A 37 8.41 -8.68 -37.28
CA GLY A 37 8.38 -8.13 -38.63
C GLY A 37 7.13 -7.38 -39.10
N ASN A 38 7.29 -6.07 -39.34
CA ASN A 38 6.85 -5.53 -40.62
C ASN A 38 7.72 -4.35 -41.04
N ASP A 39 8.35 -4.55 -42.20
CA ASP A 39 9.08 -3.58 -42.99
C ASP A 39 8.20 -2.40 -43.37
N CYS A 40 8.69 -1.18 -43.16
CA CYS A 40 8.25 -0.02 -43.92
C CYS A 40 9.32 1.08 -43.91
N SER A 41 10.08 1.14 -44.99
CA SER A 41 10.79 2.33 -45.48
C SER A 41 9.99 2.83 -46.69
N PRO A 42 9.89 4.15 -46.99
CA PRO A 42 11.07 4.93 -47.39
C PRO A 42 11.11 6.44 -47.05
N GLN A 43 12.34 6.95 -47.03
CA GLN A 43 12.86 8.25 -47.48
C GLN A 43 12.13 9.55 -47.11
N CYS A 44 12.80 10.40 -46.32
CA CYS A 44 12.71 11.87 -46.46
C CYS A 44 13.98 12.58 -45.98
N ALA A 45 14.57 13.35 -46.89
CA ALA A 45 15.36 14.58 -46.77
C ALA A 45 16.48 14.71 -45.72
N SER A 46 17.69 14.88 -46.24
CA SER A 46 18.94 15.21 -45.56
C SER A 46 18.93 16.62 -44.94
N ALA A 47 19.04 16.67 -43.61
CA ALA A 47 19.34 17.87 -42.82
C ALA A 47 20.86 17.98 -42.54
N PRO A 48 21.41 19.20 -42.36
CA PRO A 48 22.85 19.43 -42.27
C PRO A 48 23.49 18.82 -41.00
N GLN A 49 24.63 18.17 -41.21
CA GLN A 49 25.42 17.45 -40.21
C GLN A 49 26.03 18.41 -39.18
N GLN A 50 25.42 18.49 -38.00
CA GLN A 50 26.13 18.91 -36.79
C GLN A 50 26.92 17.71 -36.26
N GLN A 51 28.24 17.85 -36.20
CA GLN A 51 29.16 16.86 -35.61
C GLN A 51 28.89 16.74 -34.11
N GLN A 52 27.92 15.89 -33.75
CA GLN A 52 27.72 15.46 -32.38
C GLN A 52 28.85 14.51 -32.02
N HIS A 53 29.72 14.95 -31.11
CA HIS A 53 30.62 14.05 -30.38
C HIS A 53 29.75 13.00 -29.68
N GLN A 54 29.58 11.84 -30.31
CA GLN A 54 28.91 10.69 -29.72
C GLN A 54 29.79 10.19 -28.57
N GLN A 55 29.54 10.72 -27.37
CA GLN A 55 30.07 10.12 -26.15
C GLN A 55 29.47 8.71 -26.07
N GLN A 56 30.29 7.71 -26.38
CA GLN A 56 29.92 6.31 -26.23
C GLN A 56 29.72 6.05 -24.73
N HIS A 57 28.49 6.21 -24.26
CA HIS A 57 28.13 5.79 -22.93
C HIS A 57 28.20 4.26 -22.89
N SER A 58 29.21 3.73 -22.22
CA SER A 58 29.25 2.31 -21.90
C SER A 58 27.96 1.94 -21.16
N PRO A 59 27.36 0.78 -21.47
CA PRO A 59 26.15 0.36 -20.78
C PRO A 59 26.47 0.25 -19.28
N ARG A 60 25.69 0.94 -18.45
CA ARG A 60 25.78 0.82 -17.00
C ARG A 60 25.49 -0.63 -16.62
N ARG A 61 26.53 -1.39 -16.28
CA ARG A 61 26.42 -2.78 -15.83
C ARG A 61 26.54 -2.82 -14.32
N VAL A 62 25.56 -3.44 -13.67
CA VAL A 62 25.64 -3.81 -12.27
C VAL A 62 26.27 -5.20 -12.22
N ALA A 63 27.48 -5.30 -11.69
CA ALA A 63 28.08 -6.57 -11.34
C ALA A 63 28.00 -6.71 -9.82
N PHE A 64 27.63 -7.90 -9.35
CA PHE A 64 27.74 -8.22 -7.94
C PHE A 64 29.21 -8.55 -7.65
N ALA A 65 29.72 -8.09 -6.51
CA ALA A 65 31.05 -8.49 -6.06
C ALA A 65 31.09 -10.03 -5.99
N LEU A 66 32.08 -10.63 -6.64
CA LEU A 66 32.33 -12.07 -6.60
C LEU A 66 33.00 -12.51 -5.29
N GLU A 67 33.17 -11.57 -4.35
CA GLU A 67 33.73 -11.84 -3.03
C GLU A 67 32.82 -12.74 -2.19
N GLU A 68 33.44 -13.39 -1.22
CA GLU A 68 32.80 -14.33 -0.31
C GLU A 68 31.59 -13.69 0.39
N THR A 69 30.47 -14.42 0.40
CA THR A 69 29.25 -13.95 1.06
C THR A 69 29.48 -13.88 2.55
N VAL A 70 29.69 -12.68 3.09
CA VAL A 70 29.78 -12.45 4.54
C VAL A 70 28.38 -12.57 5.14
N ILE A 71 28.16 -13.64 5.90
CA ILE A 71 26.94 -13.82 6.68
C ILE A 71 27.15 -13.14 8.03
N ASN A 72 26.44 -12.05 8.27
CA ASN A 72 26.39 -11.41 9.58
C ASN A 72 25.15 -11.90 10.31
N GLU A 73 25.33 -12.59 11.42
CA GLU A 73 24.23 -12.96 12.30
C GLU A 73 23.74 -11.72 13.05
N ILE A 74 22.45 -11.43 12.92
CA ILE A 74 21.81 -10.32 13.63
C ILE A 74 21.17 -10.92 14.90
N PRO A 75 21.64 -10.57 16.10
CA PRO A 75 21.06 -11.09 17.34
C PRO A 75 19.59 -10.67 17.47
N ASN A 76 18.78 -11.51 18.11
CA ASN A 76 17.39 -11.15 18.40
C ASN A 76 17.37 -9.98 19.39
N ARG A 77 16.46 -9.01 19.18
CA ARG A 77 16.26 -7.85 20.06
C ARG A 77 16.13 -8.24 21.54
N ASP A 78 15.48 -9.36 21.80
CA ASP A 78 15.21 -9.78 23.18
C ASP A 78 16.48 -10.27 23.89
N ASP A 79 17.52 -10.68 23.14
CA ASP A 79 18.83 -11.11 23.64
C ASP A 79 19.77 -9.94 24.01
N PHE A 80 19.43 -8.70 23.62
CA PHE A 80 20.26 -7.53 23.93
C PHE A 80 20.29 -7.26 25.44
N THR A 81 21.50 -7.02 25.95
CA THR A 81 21.70 -6.61 27.35
C THR A 81 21.08 -5.24 27.64
N SER A 82 20.84 -4.94 28.92
CA SER A 82 20.38 -3.62 29.33
C SER A 82 21.35 -2.50 28.94
N ALA A 83 22.66 -2.77 28.96
CA ALA A 83 23.70 -1.84 28.56
C ALA A 83 23.60 -1.52 27.06
N GLU A 84 23.48 -2.52 26.19
CA GLU A 84 23.31 -2.30 24.74
C GLU A 84 21.99 -1.59 24.43
N LYS A 85 20.90 -1.97 25.12
CA LYS A 85 19.61 -1.27 25.01
C LYS A 85 19.73 0.20 25.41
N SER A 86 20.52 0.52 26.44
CA SER A 86 20.76 1.91 26.87
C SER A 86 21.62 2.71 25.88
N GLN A 87 22.42 2.04 25.06
CA GLN A 87 23.22 2.64 23.98
C GLN A 87 22.48 2.72 22.64
N SER A 88 21.21 2.30 22.60
CA SER A 88 20.39 2.47 21.40
C SER A 88 20.18 3.96 21.08
N TRP A 89 20.01 4.28 19.81
CA TRP A 89 19.88 5.67 19.35
C TRP A 89 18.64 6.39 19.89
N TYR A 90 17.61 5.63 20.30
CA TYR A 90 16.38 6.18 20.84
C TYR A 90 15.93 5.37 22.04
N SER A 91 15.67 6.07 23.13
CA SER A 91 14.98 5.53 24.29
C SER A 91 13.53 5.17 23.95
N LYS A 92 12.92 4.32 24.79
CA LYS A 92 11.50 3.98 24.68
C LYS A 92 10.61 5.24 24.73
N GLN A 93 10.96 6.22 25.56
CA GLN A 93 10.19 7.45 25.73
C GLN A 93 10.26 8.33 24.48
N GLU A 94 11.44 8.47 23.88
CA GLU A 94 11.62 9.19 22.62
C GLU A 94 10.83 8.54 21.48
N LEU A 95 10.88 7.21 21.37
CA LEU A 95 10.09 6.47 20.37
C LEU A 95 8.58 6.69 20.56
N GLU A 96 8.09 6.70 21.80
CA GLU A 96 6.68 7.03 22.07
C GLU A 96 6.35 8.48 21.71
N SER A 97 7.27 9.42 21.93
CA SER A 97 7.08 10.81 21.51
C SER A 97 7.00 10.92 19.98
N ILE A 98 7.95 10.33 19.26
CA ILE A 98 7.95 10.28 17.79
C ILE A 98 6.64 9.69 17.27
N ARG A 99 6.13 8.62 17.89
CA ARG A 99 4.83 8.02 17.52
C ARG A 99 3.66 8.97 17.75
N ARG A 100 3.64 9.73 18.83
CA ARG A 100 2.61 10.75 19.10
C ARG A 100 2.67 11.87 18.05
N ASP A 101 3.86 12.37 17.76
CA ASP A 101 4.06 13.46 16.82
C ASP A 101 3.64 13.06 15.40
N ILE A 102 3.97 11.83 14.98
CA ILE A 102 3.48 11.25 13.72
C ILE A 102 1.95 11.19 13.68
N ARG A 103 1.29 10.79 14.78
CA ARG A 103 -0.19 10.74 14.82
C ARG A 103 -0.81 12.14 14.72
N ALA A 104 -0.24 13.12 15.41
CA ALA A 104 -0.68 14.51 15.33
C ALA A 104 -0.52 15.07 13.91
N LEU A 105 0.65 14.83 13.29
CA LEU A 105 0.94 15.22 11.92
C LEU A 105 -0.04 14.61 10.91
N VAL A 106 -0.30 13.30 11.02
CA VAL A 106 -1.29 12.63 10.17
C VAL A 106 -2.68 13.25 10.35
N SER A 107 -3.08 13.58 11.58
CA SER A 107 -4.38 14.19 11.85
C SER A 107 -4.52 15.58 11.22
N ARG A 108 -3.47 16.40 11.29
CA ARG A 108 -3.40 17.72 10.63
C ARG A 108 -3.50 17.61 9.11
N LEU A 109 -2.72 16.71 8.51
CA LEU A 109 -2.78 16.44 7.07
C LEU A 109 -4.15 15.93 6.61
N GLN A 110 -4.81 15.10 7.42
CA GLN A 110 -6.17 14.62 7.15
C GLN A 110 -7.23 15.71 7.26
N ALA A 111 -7.01 16.72 8.09
CA ALA A 111 -7.85 17.92 8.18
C ALA A 111 -7.65 18.88 6.98
N GLY A 112 -6.72 18.57 6.06
CA GLY A 112 -6.44 19.39 4.89
C GLY A 112 -5.45 20.53 5.16
N GLU A 113 -4.74 20.49 6.29
CA GLU A 113 -3.72 21.47 6.60
C GLU A 113 -2.50 21.29 5.69
N THR A 114 -2.09 22.36 5.02
CA THR A 114 -0.88 22.37 4.20
C THR A 114 0.34 22.57 5.09
N ILE A 115 1.21 21.57 5.16
CA ILE A 115 2.42 21.61 5.99
C ILE A 115 3.64 21.74 5.08
N SER A 116 4.51 22.69 5.39
CA SER A 116 5.75 22.89 4.63
C SER A 116 6.69 21.70 4.79
N ALA A 117 7.44 21.38 3.74
CA ALA A 117 8.50 20.37 3.81
C ALA A 117 9.61 20.72 4.83
N SER A 118 9.75 22.00 5.18
CA SER A 118 10.66 22.47 6.24
C SER A 118 10.15 22.16 7.66
N GLU A 119 8.84 22.01 7.83
CA GLU A 119 8.20 21.76 9.13
C GLU A 119 8.07 20.26 9.42
N ALA A 120 7.79 19.46 8.39
CA ALA A 120 7.63 18.02 8.55
C ALA A 120 8.03 17.24 7.30
N CYS A 121 8.69 16.10 7.54
CA CYS A 121 8.92 15.12 6.49
C CYS A 121 7.67 14.26 6.30
N ILE A 122 7.07 14.33 5.11
CA ILE A 122 5.92 13.51 4.72
C ILE A 122 6.36 12.09 4.33
N ARG A 123 7.64 11.89 3.99
CA ARG A 123 8.16 10.58 3.60
C ARG A 123 8.17 9.62 4.79
N GLY A 124 7.72 8.39 4.57
CA GLY A 124 7.59 7.35 5.59
C GLY A 124 6.22 7.35 6.31
N ILE A 125 5.39 8.37 6.11
CA ILE A 125 4.02 8.44 6.65
C ILE A 125 2.94 8.46 5.56
N GLU A 126 3.31 8.37 4.27
CA GLU A 126 2.35 8.40 3.14
C GLU A 126 1.31 7.29 3.26
N ALA A 127 1.72 6.14 3.81
CA ALA A 127 0.87 4.99 4.04
C ALA A 127 -0.22 5.22 5.10
N ARG A 128 -0.15 6.32 5.85
CA ARG A 128 -1.14 6.78 6.83
C ARG A 128 -1.96 7.99 6.34
N ILE A 129 -1.51 8.62 5.26
CA ILE A 129 -2.20 9.76 4.63
C ILE A 129 -3.26 9.22 3.65
N MET A 130 -4.37 9.95 3.53
CA MET A 130 -5.66 9.51 2.98
C MET A 130 -5.63 8.72 1.65
N PRO A 131 -4.85 9.09 0.61
CA PRO A 131 -4.90 8.35 -0.66
C PRO A 131 -4.40 6.90 -0.51
N THR A 132 -3.33 6.71 0.26
CA THR A 132 -2.70 5.41 0.48
C THR A 132 -3.45 4.60 1.56
N ALA A 133 -4.02 5.28 2.56
CA ALA A 133 -4.90 4.65 3.55
C ALA A 133 -6.17 4.06 2.91
N GLN A 134 -6.77 4.76 1.94
CA GLN A 134 -7.90 4.22 1.17
C GLN A 134 -7.51 2.97 0.38
N LYS A 135 -6.30 2.90 -0.18
CA LYS A 135 -5.79 1.67 -0.81
C LYS A 135 -5.71 0.51 0.18
N LYS A 136 -5.21 0.75 1.40
CA LYS A 136 -5.17 -0.27 2.46
C LYS A 136 -6.56 -0.74 2.87
N ILE A 137 -7.50 0.20 3.08
CA ILE A 137 -8.89 -0.13 3.43
C ILE A 137 -9.53 -0.97 2.32
N ARG A 138 -9.36 -0.60 1.05
CA ARG A 138 -9.86 -1.40 -0.08
C ARG A 138 -9.27 -2.81 -0.11
N ASN A 139 -7.98 -2.95 0.14
CA ASN A 139 -7.33 -4.26 0.18
C ASN A 139 -7.86 -5.11 1.35
N ALA A 140 -8.02 -4.51 2.53
CA ALA A 140 -8.58 -5.20 3.70
C ALA A 140 -10.03 -5.65 3.47
N LEU A 141 -10.88 -4.79 2.89
CA LEU A 141 -12.25 -5.15 2.54
C LEU A 141 -12.31 -6.24 1.47
N LYS A 142 -11.39 -6.23 0.49
CA LYS A 142 -11.27 -7.30 -0.49
C LYS A 142 -10.92 -8.64 0.18
N GLU A 143 -9.91 -8.66 1.04
CA GLU A 143 -9.49 -9.84 1.78
C GLU A 143 -10.62 -10.38 2.66
N GLN A 144 -11.31 -9.49 3.38
CA GLN A 144 -12.48 -9.84 4.18
C GLN A 144 -13.62 -10.44 3.35
N CYS A 145 -13.89 -9.85 2.17
CA CYS A 145 -14.90 -10.38 1.26
C CYS A 145 -14.55 -11.78 0.78
N ILE A 146 -13.29 -12.02 0.41
CA ILE A 146 -12.81 -13.34 -0.03
C ILE A 146 -12.96 -14.34 1.12
N LYS A 147 -12.51 -13.98 2.32
CA LYS A 147 -12.61 -14.84 3.50
C LYS A 147 -14.04 -15.26 3.78
N LEU A 148 -14.98 -14.30 3.85
CA LEU A 148 -16.38 -14.60 4.15
C LEU A 148 -17.07 -15.41 3.06
N VAL A 149 -16.72 -15.20 1.78
CA VAL A 149 -17.22 -16.02 0.68
C VAL A 149 -16.72 -17.45 0.81
N LEU A 150 -15.43 -17.66 1.13
CA LEU A 150 -14.88 -19.00 1.33
C LEU A 150 -15.49 -19.69 2.55
N GLU A 151 -15.75 -18.96 3.63
CA GLU A 151 -16.44 -19.48 4.82
C GLU A 151 -17.87 -19.94 4.48
N GLU A 152 -18.64 -19.14 3.73
CA GLU A 152 -19.98 -19.52 3.29
C GLU A 152 -19.96 -20.70 2.31
N GLN A 153 -19.00 -20.73 1.38
CA GLN A 153 -18.81 -21.87 0.48
C GLN A 153 -18.47 -23.15 1.25
N GLY A 154 -17.60 -23.07 2.27
CA GLY A 154 -17.29 -24.19 3.16
C GLY A 154 -18.52 -24.68 3.90
N ARG A 155 -19.31 -23.76 4.46
CA ARG A 155 -20.59 -24.10 5.13
C ARG A 155 -21.54 -24.84 4.19
N GLN A 156 -21.74 -24.34 2.97
CA GLN A 156 -22.63 -24.97 1.97
C GLN A 156 -22.12 -26.34 1.52
N TRP A 157 -20.80 -26.49 1.39
CA TRP A 157 -20.17 -27.77 1.05
C TRP A 157 -20.47 -28.84 2.11
N ASP A 158 -20.28 -28.50 3.39
CA ASP A 158 -20.50 -29.42 4.51
C ASP A 158 -21.98 -29.79 4.68
N SER A 159 -22.91 -28.91 4.29
CA SER A 159 -24.35 -29.14 4.35
C SER A 159 -24.97 -29.70 3.06
N PHE A 160 -24.17 -29.95 2.02
CA PHE A 160 -24.65 -30.32 0.67
C PHE A 160 -25.68 -29.33 0.09
N GLU A 161 -25.55 -28.05 0.43
CA GLU A 161 -26.38 -26.97 -0.10
C GLU A 161 -25.69 -26.29 -1.30
N CYS A 162 -26.47 -25.64 -2.18
CA CYS A 162 -25.94 -24.80 -3.25
C CYS A 162 -26.83 -23.57 -3.40
N ASP A 163 -26.56 -22.55 -2.58
CA ASP A 163 -27.29 -21.29 -2.56
C ASP A 163 -26.36 -20.14 -3.02
N ALA A 164 -26.45 -19.83 -4.32
CA ALA A 164 -25.70 -18.73 -4.93
C ALA A 164 -26.12 -17.35 -4.37
N ASP A 165 -27.38 -17.19 -3.96
CA ASP A 165 -27.89 -15.92 -3.43
C ASP A 165 -27.33 -15.64 -2.03
N ALA A 166 -27.10 -16.67 -1.22
CA ALA A 166 -26.42 -16.53 0.07
C ALA A 166 -24.98 -16.01 -0.10
N ILE A 167 -24.21 -16.59 -1.03
CA ILE A 167 -22.84 -16.12 -1.35
C ILE A 167 -22.86 -14.67 -1.88
N ALA A 168 -23.82 -14.36 -2.76
CA ALA A 168 -24.00 -13.01 -3.28
C ALA A 168 -24.34 -12.00 -2.18
N LYS A 169 -25.19 -12.35 -1.22
CA LYS A 169 -25.53 -11.49 -0.06
C LYS A 169 -24.32 -11.19 0.79
N VAL A 170 -23.48 -12.20 1.08
CA VAL A 170 -22.26 -12.05 1.88
C VAL A 170 -21.28 -11.08 1.21
N SER A 171 -21.00 -11.27 -0.08
CA SER A 171 -20.10 -10.39 -0.84
C SER A 171 -20.68 -8.98 -1.01
N THR A 172 -21.99 -8.86 -1.25
CA THR A 172 -22.68 -7.57 -1.37
C THR A 172 -22.56 -6.76 -0.08
N ARG A 173 -22.77 -7.39 1.08
CA ARG A 173 -22.67 -6.73 2.39
C ARG A 173 -21.32 -6.04 2.60
N ILE A 174 -20.22 -6.66 2.20
CA ILE A 174 -18.88 -6.08 2.33
C ILE A 174 -18.62 -5.01 1.25
N THR A 175 -19.03 -5.28 0.01
CA THR A 175 -18.75 -4.39 -1.12
C THR A 175 -19.58 -3.10 -1.13
N GLN A 176 -20.73 -3.06 -0.44
CA GLN A 176 -21.56 -1.86 -0.28
C GLN A 176 -20.76 -0.65 0.25
N GLN A 177 -19.84 -0.85 1.19
CA GLN A 177 -19.00 0.24 1.70
C GLN A 177 -18.07 0.79 0.62
N CYS A 178 -17.43 -0.10 -0.15
CA CYS A 178 -16.60 0.28 -1.29
C CYS A 178 -17.40 1.05 -2.35
N GLN A 179 -18.61 0.60 -2.67
CA GLN A 179 -19.50 1.25 -3.63
C GLN A 179 -19.88 2.66 -3.17
N SER A 180 -20.23 2.83 -1.89
CA SER A 180 -20.56 4.14 -1.31
C SER A 180 -19.37 5.11 -1.37
N ILE A 181 -18.17 4.63 -1.03
CA ILE A 181 -16.94 5.43 -1.11
C ILE A 181 -16.66 5.83 -2.56
N ALA A 182 -16.74 4.89 -3.50
CA ALA A 182 -16.52 5.15 -4.92
C ALA A 182 -17.52 6.16 -5.48
N PHE A 183 -18.79 6.04 -5.11
CA PHE A 183 -19.83 6.99 -5.51
C PHE A 183 -19.56 8.40 -4.96
N ARG A 184 -19.21 8.51 -3.67
CA ARG A 184 -18.85 9.80 -3.06
C ARG A 184 -17.64 10.43 -3.73
N LEU A 185 -16.61 9.64 -4.02
CA LEU A 185 -15.39 10.11 -4.70
C LEU A 185 -15.71 10.58 -6.12
N GLY A 186 -16.43 9.79 -6.92
CA GLY A 186 -16.83 10.18 -8.27
C GLY A 186 -17.68 11.46 -8.31
N ARG A 187 -18.52 11.70 -7.30
CA ARG A 187 -19.25 12.97 -7.16
C ARG A 187 -18.34 14.16 -6.84
N ALA A 188 -17.27 13.96 -6.07
CA ALA A 188 -16.30 15.00 -5.78
C ALA A 188 -15.49 15.34 -7.04
N ASP A 189 -15.00 14.32 -7.74
CA ASP A 189 -14.24 14.47 -8.99
C ASP A 189 -15.07 15.17 -10.07
N PHE A 190 -16.35 14.81 -10.23
CA PHE A 190 -17.27 15.49 -11.14
C PHE A 190 -17.47 16.97 -10.80
N ARG A 191 -17.48 17.35 -9.52
CA ARG A 191 -17.59 18.76 -9.11
C ARG A 191 -16.30 19.52 -9.37
N GLU A 192 -15.15 18.89 -9.15
CA GLU A 192 -13.85 19.50 -9.42
C GLU A 192 -13.64 19.71 -10.92
N SER A 193 -14.00 18.73 -11.75
CA SER A 193 -13.84 18.83 -13.21
C SER A 193 -14.65 19.97 -13.82
N ARG A 194 -15.82 20.29 -13.25
CA ARG A 194 -16.65 21.43 -13.69
C ARG A 194 -16.10 22.81 -13.31
N ARG A 195 -15.08 22.88 -12.44
CA ARG A 195 -14.46 24.15 -12.02
C ARG A 195 -13.23 24.51 -12.86
N ARG A 196 -12.73 23.58 -13.68
CA ARG A 196 -11.65 23.81 -14.65
C ARG A 196 -12.25 24.18 -15.99
#